data_AF-A0A813DMF9-F1
#
_entry.id   AF-A0A813DMF9-F1
#
_cell.length_a   1.000
_cell.length_b   1.000
_cell.length_c   1.000
_cell.angle_alpha   90.00
_cell.angle_beta   90.00
_cell.angle_gamma   90.00
#
_symmetry.space_group_name_H-M   'P 1'
#
loop_
_entity.id
_entity.type
_entity.pdbx_description
1 polymer ?
#
loop_
_entity_poly.entity_id
_entity_poly.type
_entity_poly.pdbx_seq_one_letter_code
_entity_poly.pdbx_strand_id
1 'polypeptide(L)'
;WVGREIVANMISGVVLHLTQPFAQGDWVSLDPHIDGWVQDIGTFYTKVVQWDKRPVYVPNFKLMSMNVQNNSRMTHRRILYDLKLRIRDIPKVPQIIREIQAMIYDHEDVDHVQHRLVRWRDIGEYSANVWVSCYTKPTIEGIRLGPYTATQQS
;
A
#
# COMPACT_ATOMS: atom_id res chain seq x y z
N TRP A 1 -23.58 29.92 7.03
CA TRP A 1 -23.18 28.61 6.47
C TRP A 1 -21.74 28.61 5.96
N VAL A 2 -21.32 29.54 5.10
CA VAL A 2 -19.93 29.63 4.55
C VAL A 2 -18.83 29.88 5.62
N GLY A 3 -19.09 30.73 6.62
CA GLY A 3 -18.08 31.05 7.65
C GLY A 3 -17.64 29.84 8.49
N ARG A 4 -18.53 28.85 8.69
CA ARG A 4 -18.20 27.62 9.44
C ARG A 4 -17.15 26.79 8.73
N GLU A 5 -17.23 26.69 7.41
CA GLU A 5 -16.30 25.88 6.60
C GLU A 5 -14.93 26.55 6.48
N ILE A 6 -14.89 27.88 6.38
CA ILE A 6 -13.63 28.64 6.37
C ILE A 6 -12.89 28.45 7.69
N VAL A 7 -13.57 28.65 8.82
CA VAL A 7 -12.97 28.46 10.15
C VAL A 7 -12.56 27.01 10.38
N ALA A 8 -13.39 26.04 9.95
CA ALA A 8 -13.05 24.63 10.04
C ALA A 8 -11.77 24.31 9.26
N ASN A 9 -11.64 24.79 8.01
CA ASN A 9 -10.42 24.60 7.23
C ASN A 9 -9.17 25.17 7.90
N MET A 10 -9.25 26.38 8.46
CA MET A 10 -8.12 27.00 9.16
C MET A 10 -7.71 26.21 10.40
N ILE A 11 -8.67 25.84 11.25
CA ILE A 11 -8.40 25.07 12.47
C ILE A 11 -7.84 23.70 12.08
N SER A 12 -8.42 23.03 11.09
CA SER A 12 -7.90 21.75 10.59
C SER A 12 -6.49 21.90 10.01
N GLY A 13 -6.16 23.00 9.33
CA GLY A 13 -4.81 23.27 8.86
C GLY A 13 -3.79 23.35 10.01
N VAL A 14 -4.13 24.08 11.08
CA VAL A 14 -3.28 24.14 12.29
C VAL A 14 -3.14 22.76 12.94
N VAL A 15 -4.24 22.02 13.06
CA VAL A 15 -4.23 20.67 13.64
C VAL A 15 -3.37 19.71 12.80
N LEU A 16 -3.45 19.75 11.47
CA LEU A 16 -2.62 18.95 10.58
C LEU A 16 -1.13 19.27 10.76
N HIS A 17 -0.76 20.54 10.92
CA HIS A 17 0.62 20.93 11.22
C HIS A 17 1.10 20.48 12.61
N LEU A 18 0.23 20.44 13.61
CA LEU A 18 0.59 20.02 14.97
C LEU A 18 0.68 18.49 15.11
N THR A 19 -0.26 17.77 14.50
CA THR A 19 -0.36 16.30 14.61
C THR A 19 0.49 15.57 13.58
N GLN A 20 0.79 16.21 12.45
CA GLN A 20 1.61 15.68 11.35
C GLN A 20 1.36 14.20 11.02
N PRO A 21 0.10 13.79 10.74
CA PRO A 21 -0.17 12.43 10.24
C PRO A 21 0.55 12.15 8.92
N PHE A 22 0.79 13.21 8.14
CA PHE A 22 1.64 13.25 6.97
C PHE A 22 2.35 14.61 6.90
N ALA A 23 3.45 14.65 6.15
CA ALA A 23 4.23 15.85 5.89
C ALA A 23 4.31 16.15 4.38
N GLN A 24 4.79 17.34 4.05
CA GLN A 24 5.17 17.66 2.68
C GLN A 24 6.21 16.65 2.18
N GLY A 25 5.99 16.11 0.98
CA GLY A 25 6.81 15.05 0.40
C GLY A 25 6.36 13.62 0.74
N ASP A 26 5.38 13.43 1.62
CA ASP A 26 4.82 12.10 1.87
C ASP A 26 3.92 11.66 0.70
N TRP A 27 3.98 10.38 0.37
CA TRP A 27 2.99 9.72 -0.47
C TRP A 27 1.81 9.30 0.42
N VAL A 28 0.63 9.83 0.09
CA VAL A 28 -0.61 9.54 0.78
C VAL A 28 -1.65 8.92 -0.16
N SER A 29 -2.48 8.06 0.42
CA SER A 29 -3.71 7.54 -0.18
C SER A 29 -4.89 8.05 0.63
N LEU A 30 -5.82 8.74 -0.04
CA LEU A 30 -6.99 9.37 0.56
C LEU A 30 -8.27 8.80 -0.05
N ASP A 31 -9.25 8.53 0.80
CA ASP A 31 -10.56 8.05 0.35
C ASP A 31 -11.32 9.13 -0.46
N PRO A 32 -12.02 8.75 -1.56
CA PRO A 32 -12.15 7.39 -2.09
C PRO A 32 -11.03 6.98 -3.05
N HIS A 33 -10.41 7.91 -3.80
CA HIS A 33 -9.50 7.56 -4.91
C HIS A 33 -8.43 8.65 -5.20
N ILE A 34 -7.82 9.23 -4.16
CA ILE A 34 -6.72 10.19 -4.36
C ILE A 34 -5.42 9.56 -3.86
N ASP A 35 -4.56 9.16 -4.79
CA ASP A 35 -3.21 8.70 -4.51
C ASP A 35 -2.19 9.68 -5.07
N GLY A 36 -1.27 10.13 -4.24
CA GLY A 36 -0.23 11.04 -4.72
C GLY A 36 0.68 11.59 -3.64
N TRP A 37 1.59 12.46 -4.07
CA TRP A 37 2.56 13.12 -3.22
C TRP A 37 1.98 14.41 -2.65
N VAL A 38 2.11 14.61 -1.34
CA VAL A 38 1.76 15.88 -0.69
C VAL A 38 2.77 16.93 -1.13
N GLN A 39 2.36 17.85 -1.99
CA GLN A 39 3.22 18.92 -2.48
C GLN A 39 3.28 20.10 -1.50
N ASP A 40 2.17 20.44 -0.85
CA ASP A 40 2.09 21.57 0.07
C ASP A 40 0.90 21.43 1.03
N ILE A 41 1.04 21.92 2.25
CA ILE A 41 -0.02 21.99 3.28
C ILE A 41 -0.27 23.46 3.56
N GLY A 42 -1.29 24.02 2.92
CA GLY A 42 -1.69 25.41 3.11
C GLY A 42 -2.68 25.57 4.26
N THR A 43 -3.01 26.83 4.58
CA THR A 43 -3.95 27.16 5.66
C THR A 43 -5.35 26.58 5.45
N PHE A 44 -5.83 26.55 4.20
CA PHE A 44 -7.20 26.11 3.87
C PHE A 44 -7.27 24.76 3.15
N TYR A 45 -6.25 24.45 2.36
CA TYR A 45 -6.21 23.28 1.51
C TYR A 45 -4.82 22.65 1.52
N THR A 46 -4.79 21.35 1.30
CA THR A 46 -3.59 20.58 1.05
C THR A 46 -3.53 20.23 -0.43
N LYS A 47 -2.38 20.43 -1.05
CA LYS A 47 -2.14 20.12 -2.47
C LYS A 47 -1.49 18.75 -2.58
N VAL A 48 -2.18 17.81 -3.23
CA VAL A 48 -1.69 16.46 -3.53
C VAL A 48 -1.48 16.33 -5.03
N VAL A 49 -0.31 15.88 -5.48
CA VAL A 49 -0.02 15.63 -6.89
C VAL A 49 -0.15 14.14 -7.17
N GLN A 50 -1.13 13.79 -8.00
CA GLN A 50 -1.37 12.41 -8.41
C GLN A 50 -0.26 11.89 -9.32
N TRP A 51 -0.24 10.57 -9.54
CA TRP A 51 0.74 9.89 -10.38
C TRP A 51 0.77 10.39 -11.84
N ASP A 52 -0.38 10.82 -12.36
CA ASP A 52 -0.51 11.44 -13.68
C ASP A 52 -0.09 12.93 -13.70
N LYS A 53 0.56 13.39 -12.62
CA LYS A 53 1.03 14.75 -12.39
C LYS A 53 -0.07 15.80 -12.26
N ARG A 54 -1.33 15.39 -12.03
CA ARG A 54 -2.43 16.34 -11.79
C ARG A 54 -2.46 16.80 -10.33
N PRO A 55 -2.49 18.12 -10.06
CA PRO A 55 -2.67 18.62 -8.72
C PRO A 55 -4.14 18.53 -8.30
N VAL A 56 -4.38 18.03 -7.10
CA VAL A 56 -5.68 17.96 -6.42
C VAL A 56 -5.59 18.78 -5.15
N TYR A 57 -6.51 19.72 -4.97
CA TYR A 57 -6.60 20.56 -3.78
C TYR A 57 -7.69 20.01 -2.87
N VAL A 58 -7.31 19.52 -1.70
CA VAL A 58 -8.22 18.92 -0.73
C VAL A 58 -8.43 19.89 0.43
N PRO A 59 -9.66 20.29 0.76
CA PRO A 59 -9.94 21.10 1.95
C PRO A 59 -9.48 20.40 3.23
N ASN A 60 -8.79 21.12 4.11
CA ASN A 60 -8.21 20.55 5.33
C ASN A 60 -9.28 19.96 6.26
N PHE A 61 -10.48 20.55 6.34
CA PHE A 61 -11.56 19.98 7.17
C PHE A 61 -11.97 18.59 6.69
N LYS A 62 -11.90 18.35 5.37
CA LYS A 62 -12.28 17.08 4.76
C LYS A 62 -11.25 16.00 5.12
N LEU A 63 -9.97 16.35 5.11
CA LEU A 63 -8.86 15.46 5.48
C LEU A 63 -8.98 14.93 6.91
N MET A 64 -9.46 15.77 7.84
CA MET A 64 -9.69 15.36 9.23
C MET A 64 -10.83 14.35 9.41
N SER A 65 -11.72 14.23 8.42
CA SER A 65 -12.91 13.36 8.48
C SER A 65 -12.79 12.08 7.65
N MET A 66 -11.73 11.95 6.84
CA MET A 66 -11.50 10.79 5.96
C MET A 66 -10.35 9.94 6.47
N ASN A 67 -10.27 8.69 6.01
CA ASN A 67 -9.08 7.90 6.26
C ASN A 67 -7.93 8.40 5.39
N VAL A 68 -6.77 8.56 6.01
CA VAL A 68 -5.53 8.94 5.35
C VAL A 68 -4.51 7.84 5.62
N GLN A 69 -4.03 7.20 4.55
CA GLN A 69 -2.94 6.24 4.64
C GLN A 69 -1.64 6.92 4.23
N ASN A 70 -0.62 6.86 5.09
CA ASN A 70 0.70 7.41 4.81
C ASN A 70 1.64 6.29 4.38
N ASN A 71 1.82 6.17 3.07
CA ASN A 71 2.63 5.11 2.46
C ASN A 71 4.13 5.39 2.58
N SER A 72 4.53 6.66 2.75
CA SER A 72 5.93 7.03 3.03
C SER A 72 6.41 6.56 4.40
N ARG A 73 5.50 6.37 5.36
CA ARG A 73 5.83 5.84 6.70
C ARG A 73 5.65 4.33 6.82
N MET A 74 5.46 3.63 5.70
CA MET A 74 5.37 2.17 5.67
C MET A 74 6.68 1.53 6.13
N THR A 75 6.63 0.60 7.09
CA THR A 75 7.83 -0.10 7.56
C THR A 75 8.23 -1.23 6.62
N HIS A 76 7.28 -2.01 6.10
CA HIS A 76 7.57 -3.18 5.25
C HIS A 76 6.60 -3.22 4.08
N ARG A 77 7.05 -3.65 2.90
CA ARG A 77 6.14 -3.90 1.78
C ARG A 77 5.63 -5.33 1.84
N ARG A 78 4.31 -5.50 1.77
CA ARG A 78 3.68 -6.82 1.69
C ARG A 78 3.64 -7.27 0.23
N ILE A 79 4.22 -8.41 -0.07
CA ILE A 79 3.97 -9.14 -1.31
C ILE A 79 2.75 -10.02 -1.05
N LEU A 80 1.71 -9.82 -1.85
CA LEU A 80 0.49 -10.61 -1.83
C LEU A 80 0.24 -11.10 -3.25
N TYR A 81 0.27 -12.41 -3.45
CA TYR A 81 0.08 -13.00 -4.76
C TYR A 81 -0.81 -14.24 -4.71
N ASP A 82 -1.78 -14.27 -5.62
CA ASP A 82 -2.71 -15.38 -5.82
C ASP A 82 -2.28 -16.17 -7.04
N LEU A 83 -1.44 -17.19 -6.80
CA LEU A 83 -0.93 -18.06 -7.85
C LEU A 83 -2.06 -18.98 -8.33
N LYS A 84 -2.48 -18.79 -9.59
CA LYS A 84 -3.49 -19.59 -10.26
C LYS A 84 -2.82 -20.71 -11.05
N LEU A 85 -3.01 -21.94 -10.61
CA LEU A 85 -2.49 -23.14 -11.27
C LEU A 85 -3.60 -23.85 -12.06
N ARG A 86 -3.24 -24.59 -13.11
CA ARG A 86 -4.22 -25.40 -13.86
C ARG A 86 -4.73 -26.53 -12.99
N ILE A 87 -6.01 -26.85 -13.09
CA ILE A 87 -6.65 -27.93 -12.31
C ILE A 87 -5.95 -29.29 -12.51
N ARG A 88 -5.48 -29.58 -13.73
CA ARG A 88 -4.72 -30.81 -14.01
C ARG A 88 -3.40 -30.93 -13.25
N ASP A 89 -2.84 -29.82 -12.79
CA ASP A 89 -1.57 -29.78 -12.05
C ASP A 89 -1.79 -29.84 -10.51
N ILE A 90 -3.03 -30.03 -10.03
CA ILE A 90 -3.35 -30.20 -8.60
C ILE A 90 -2.45 -31.23 -7.90
N PRO A 91 -2.15 -32.41 -8.47
CA PRO A 91 -1.26 -33.38 -7.82
C PRO A 91 0.15 -32.85 -7.55
N LYS A 92 0.61 -31.82 -8.29
CA LYS A 92 1.92 -31.19 -8.13
C LYS A 92 1.91 -30.02 -7.14
N VAL A 93 0.74 -29.52 -6.75
CA VAL A 93 0.60 -28.37 -5.86
C VAL A 93 1.37 -28.51 -4.54
N PRO A 94 1.34 -29.67 -3.84
CA PRO A 94 2.11 -29.82 -2.60
C PRO A 94 3.63 -29.71 -2.79
N GLN A 95 4.14 -30.05 -3.97
CA GLN A 95 5.55 -29.86 -4.32
C GLN A 95 5.83 -28.38 -4.63
N ILE A 96 4.99 -27.74 -5.45
CA ILE A 96 5.10 -26.32 -5.79
C ILE A 96 5.10 -25.44 -4.53
N ILE A 97 4.19 -25.72 -3.58
CA ILE A 97 4.13 -25.00 -2.30
C ILE A 97 5.45 -25.12 -1.55
N ARG A 98 6.03 -26.33 -1.46
CA ARG A 98 7.30 -26.56 -0.76
C ARG A 98 8.46 -25.84 -1.42
N GLU A 99 8.53 -25.84 -2.74
CA GLU A 99 9.57 -25.13 -3.50
C GLU A 99 9.47 -23.61 -3.33
N ILE A 100 8.26 -23.05 -3.40
CA ILE A 100 8.04 -21.61 -3.15
C ILE A 100 8.36 -21.25 -1.70
N GLN A 101 8.00 -22.11 -0.74
CA GLN A 101 8.41 -21.92 0.66
C GLN A 101 9.93 -21.85 0.76
N ALA A 102 10.65 -22.86 0.27
CA ALA A 102 12.10 -22.88 0.32
C ALA A 102 12.72 -21.61 -0.29
N MET A 103 12.22 -21.18 -1.46
CA MET A 103 12.64 -19.93 -2.10
C MET A 103 12.43 -18.70 -1.21
N ILE A 104 11.24 -18.53 -0.62
CA ILE A 104 10.92 -17.36 0.23
C ILE A 104 11.69 -17.39 1.55
N TYR A 105 11.98 -18.58 2.10
CA TYR A 105 12.76 -18.72 3.33
C TYR A 105 14.24 -18.37 3.14
N ASP A 106 14.79 -18.61 1.95
CA ASP A 106 16.20 -18.35 1.62
C ASP A 106 16.44 -16.97 0.98
N HIS A 107 15.38 -16.28 0.53
CA HIS A 107 15.50 -15.03 -0.21
C HIS A 107 15.95 -13.86 0.68
N GLU A 108 17.07 -13.22 0.32
CA GLU A 108 17.70 -12.15 1.11
C GLU A 108 16.80 -10.92 1.34
N ASP A 109 16.02 -10.49 0.35
CA ASP A 109 15.14 -9.31 0.50
C ASP A 109 13.87 -9.56 1.35
N VAL A 110 13.59 -10.81 1.70
CA VAL A 110 12.41 -11.16 2.51
C VAL A 110 12.72 -10.93 3.99
N ASP A 111 11.75 -10.42 4.72
CA ASP A 111 11.85 -10.29 6.16
C ASP A 111 11.64 -11.67 6.84
N HIS A 112 12.67 -12.13 7.55
CA HIS A 112 12.67 -13.41 8.25
C HIS A 112 11.94 -13.37 9.62
N VAL A 113 11.64 -12.18 10.15
CA VAL A 113 10.89 -11.97 11.39
C VAL A 113 9.38 -11.98 11.15
N GLN A 114 8.93 -11.38 10.05
CA GLN A 114 7.51 -11.31 9.69
C GLN A 114 6.98 -12.64 9.13
N HIS A 115 5.66 -12.74 8.90
CA HIS A 115 5.07 -13.97 8.37
C HIS A 115 5.53 -14.27 6.94
N ARG A 116 5.74 -15.55 6.64
CA ARG A 116 5.98 -16.10 5.30
C ARG A 116 5.00 -17.24 5.05
N LEU A 117 3.88 -16.92 4.41
CA LEU A 117 2.77 -17.84 4.21
C LEU A 117 2.71 -18.24 2.74
N VAL A 118 2.85 -19.53 2.49
CA VAL A 118 2.55 -20.14 1.19
C VAL A 118 1.61 -21.28 1.48
N ARG A 119 0.35 -21.14 1.09
CA ARG A 119 -0.70 -22.09 1.44
C ARG A 119 -1.66 -22.29 0.29
N TRP A 120 -2.24 -23.49 0.24
CA TRP A 120 -3.44 -23.72 -0.54
C TRP A 120 -4.56 -22.77 -0.09
N ARG A 121 -5.27 -22.17 -1.04
CA ARG A 121 -6.44 -21.34 -0.76
C ARG A 121 -7.71 -22.11 -1.07
N ASP A 122 -7.97 -22.36 -2.35
CA ASP A 122 -9.23 -22.92 -2.85
C ASP A 122 -9.09 -23.44 -4.29
N ILE A 123 -10.11 -24.15 -4.77
CA ILE A 123 -10.29 -24.50 -6.18
C ILE A 123 -11.35 -23.56 -6.75
N GLY A 124 -10.94 -22.66 -7.64
CA GLY A 124 -11.85 -21.84 -8.43
C GLY A 124 -12.37 -22.57 -9.66
N GLU A 125 -13.17 -21.88 -10.47
CA GLU A 125 -13.85 -22.43 -11.65
C GLU A 125 -12.88 -23.04 -12.68
N TYR A 126 -11.70 -22.43 -12.86
CA TYR A 126 -10.70 -22.88 -13.85
C TYR A 126 -9.27 -22.97 -13.28
N SER A 127 -9.10 -22.74 -11.98
CA SER A 127 -7.76 -22.71 -11.36
C SER A 127 -7.74 -23.26 -9.94
N ALA A 128 -6.63 -23.91 -9.62
CA ALA A 128 -6.23 -24.24 -8.27
C ALA A 128 -5.42 -23.07 -7.70
N ASN A 129 -5.92 -22.43 -6.65
CA ASN A 129 -5.35 -21.18 -6.15
C ASN A 129 -4.43 -21.44 -4.95
N VAL A 130 -3.21 -20.90 -5.04
CA VAL A 130 -2.23 -20.92 -3.95
C VAL A 130 -1.97 -19.48 -3.53
N TRP A 131 -2.15 -19.23 -2.24
CA TRP A 131 -1.90 -17.93 -1.63
C TRP A 131 -0.45 -17.83 -1.19
N VAL A 132 0.25 -16.83 -1.72
CA VAL A 132 1.59 -16.42 -1.29
C VAL A 132 1.51 -15.06 -0.60
N SER A 133 2.01 -14.97 0.64
CA SER A 133 2.14 -13.72 1.37
C SER A 133 3.43 -13.67 2.19
N CYS A 134 4.24 -12.64 1.94
CA CYS A 134 5.43 -12.34 2.74
C CYS A 134 5.65 -10.83 2.81
N TYR A 135 6.51 -10.40 3.72
CA TYR A 135 6.98 -9.01 3.78
C TYR A 135 8.42 -8.93 3.30
N THR A 136 8.76 -7.85 2.61
CA THR A 136 10.16 -7.50 2.34
C THR A 136 10.75 -6.74 3.51
N LYS A 137 12.09 -6.76 3.62
CA LYS A 137 12.82 -5.94 4.59
C LYS A 137 12.44 -4.45 4.47
N PRO A 138 12.51 -3.69 5.58
CA PRO A 138 12.24 -2.26 5.58
C PRO A 138 13.27 -1.58 4.69
N THR A 139 12.82 -0.97 3.59
CA THR A 139 13.74 -0.33 2.65
C THR A 139 13.34 1.11 2.47
N ILE A 140 14.31 1.99 2.74
CA ILE A 140 14.22 3.44 2.57
C ILE A 140 14.16 3.79 1.07
N GLU A 141 14.63 2.90 0.22
CA GLU A 141 14.57 2.98 -1.23
C GLU A 141 13.69 1.85 -1.76
N GLY A 142 12.70 2.14 -2.60
CA GLY A 142 11.79 1.12 -3.10
C GLY A 142 12.54 -0.05 -3.73
N ILE A 143 12.48 -1.24 -3.10
CA ILE A 143 13.08 -2.45 -3.65
C ILE A 143 12.52 -2.67 -5.05
N ARG A 144 13.38 -2.60 -6.06
CA ARG A 144 13.15 -3.21 -7.36
C ARG A 144 13.32 -4.71 -7.15
N LEU A 145 12.24 -5.39 -6.78
CA LEU A 145 12.20 -6.83 -6.96
C LEU A 145 12.42 -7.05 -8.46
N GLY A 146 13.30 -7.98 -8.82
CA GLY A 146 13.67 -8.26 -10.21
C GLY A 146 12.46 -8.55 -11.11
N PRO A 147 12.68 -8.89 -12.39
CA PRO A 147 11.68 -8.82 -13.47
C PRO A 147 10.39 -9.67 -13.33
N TYR A 148 10.17 -10.34 -12.21
CA TYR A 148 9.12 -11.35 -12.03
C TYR A 148 8.08 -11.05 -10.94
N THR A 149 8.14 -9.91 -10.24
CA THR A 149 7.15 -9.60 -9.19
C THR A 149 6.47 -8.26 -9.44
N ALA A 150 5.34 -8.30 -10.14
CA ALA A 150 4.37 -7.23 -10.07
C ALA A 150 3.89 -7.16 -8.61
N THR A 151 4.37 -6.17 -7.87
CA THR A 151 3.83 -5.88 -6.54
C THR A 151 2.43 -5.29 -6.79
N GLN A 152 1.40 -6.12 -6.72
CA GLN A 152 0.03 -5.62 -6.72
C GLN A 152 -0.21 -4.97 -5.36
N GLN A 153 0.06 -3.66 -5.29
CA GLN A 153 -0.29 -2.83 -4.15
C GLN A 153 -1.80 -2.57 -4.25
N SER A 154 -2.56 -3.16 -3.33
CA SER A 154 -3.99 -2.90 -3.13
C SER A 154 -4.20 -1.57 -2.44
#